data_AF-A0A2A4V7D3-F1
#
_entry.id   AF-A0A2A4V7D3-F1
#
_cell.length_a   1.000
_cell.length_b   1.000
_cell.length_c   1.000
_cell.angle_alpha   90.00
_cell.angle_beta   90.00
_cell.angle_gamma   90.00
#
_symmetry.space_group_name_H-M   'P 1'
#
loop_
_entity.id
_entity.type
_entity.pdbx_description
1 polymer ?
#
loop_
_entity_poly.entity_id
_entity_poly.type
_entity_poly.pdbx_seq_one_letter_code
_entity_poly.pdbx_strand_id
1 'polypeptide(L)'
;MEKVTGIKSVDFKITAKGHGVVNWNGPTTLSSEGKTVDNHTLPKLRGYTNLTGKVKEETGYQYKKEATDIDFKKTPLYISQNCIRHHLFREQAFDIHYAKKNNLEKVLASITGLMRGYVVPSSQNKRTSPLLMEDFVDQLGNGNFEQFGQAGERDSSSFFSKTTFGDTEYKSYGSISIEQLQFISLDKKFDREAMEIKEGQGDEVAESVNQFIQSLNTELNPEAQFHTNYVRKGTIFEEGEVGILLNDDAVQALVEHTLERISNLSIRQAKSYMYVDEVVVDYNDSHKMMRIKTDEGSILEERNDDYATYFYSK
;
A
#
# COMPACT_ATOMS: atom_id res chain seq x y z
N MET A 1 -8.64 -10.61 32.13
CA MET A 1 -8.31 -9.81 30.93
C MET A 1 -9.58 -9.66 30.11
N GLU A 2 -10.00 -8.43 29.89
CA GLU A 2 -11.16 -8.14 29.06
C GLU A 2 -10.82 -8.33 27.57
N LYS A 3 -11.80 -8.79 26.78
CA LYS A 3 -11.63 -8.93 25.34
C LYS A 3 -11.63 -7.55 24.68
N VAL A 4 -10.84 -7.38 23.63
CA VAL A 4 -10.89 -6.18 22.78
C VAL A 4 -12.16 -6.25 21.91
N THR A 5 -13.04 -5.27 22.08
CA THR A 5 -14.29 -5.07 21.33
C THR A 5 -14.22 -3.80 20.47
N GLY A 6 -15.20 -3.56 19.62
CA GLY A 6 -15.22 -2.45 18.66
C GLY A 6 -14.62 -2.79 17.30
N ILE A 7 -14.54 -1.79 16.43
CA ILE A 7 -14.04 -1.92 15.05
C ILE A 7 -12.53 -2.19 15.07
N LYS A 8 -12.12 -3.32 14.51
CA LYS A 8 -10.72 -3.80 14.53
C LYS A 8 -9.95 -3.42 13.26
N SER A 9 -10.65 -3.35 12.14
CA SER A 9 -10.12 -2.88 10.87
C SER A 9 -11.19 -2.20 10.05
N VAL A 10 -10.76 -1.29 9.17
CA VAL A 10 -11.60 -0.74 8.12
C VAL A 10 -11.16 -1.36 6.82
N ASP A 11 -11.92 -2.34 6.36
CA ASP A 11 -11.64 -3.09 5.14
C ASP A 11 -12.35 -2.40 3.97
N PHE A 12 -11.82 -2.52 2.76
CA PHE A 12 -12.45 -1.90 1.60
C PHE A 12 -12.16 -2.66 0.30
N LYS A 13 -13.09 -2.57 -0.64
CA LYS A 13 -13.01 -3.06 -2.01
C LYS A 13 -12.94 -1.87 -2.95
N ILE A 14 -12.02 -1.92 -3.91
CA ILE A 14 -11.78 -0.85 -4.88
C ILE A 14 -12.05 -1.40 -6.27
N THR A 15 -12.89 -0.69 -7.02
CA THR A 15 -13.04 -0.85 -8.47
C THR A 15 -12.39 0.35 -9.15
N ALA A 16 -11.51 0.11 -10.12
CA ALA A 16 -10.84 1.16 -10.86
C ALA A 16 -10.90 0.89 -12.36
N LYS A 17 -10.92 1.95 -13.18
CA LYS A 17 -10.97 1.87 -14.64
C LYS A 17 -9.78 2.57 -15.25
N GLY A 18 -9.37 2.14 -16.45
CA GLY A 18 -8.21 2.71 -17.11
C GLY A 18 -8.08 2.31 -18.57
N HIS A 19 -6.97 2.75 -19.16
CA HIS A 19 -6.56 2.35 -20.50
C HIS A 19 -5.04 2.28 -20.56
N GLY A 20 -4.51 1.19 -21.12
CA GLY A 20 -3.09 0.95 -21.22
C GLY A 20 -2.42 0.44 -19.94
N VAL A 21 -1.11 0.22 -20.02
CA VAL A 21 -0.29 -0.27 -18.91
C VAL A 21 0.37 0.91 -18.19
N VAL A 22 -0.03 1.15 -16.95
CA VAL A 22 0.58 2.19 -16.08
C VAL A 22 1.81 1.68 -15.31
N ASN A 23 1.90 0.36 -15.03
CA ASN A 23 3.00 -0.23 -14.27
C ASN A 23 3.68 -1.39 -15.03
N TRP A 24 4.84 -1.08 -15.60
CA TRP A 24 5.66 -2.02 -16.36
C TRP A 24 6.58 -2.86 -15.46
N ASN A 25 6.92 -4.07 -15.92
CA ASN A 25 7.93 -4.90 -15.26
C ASN A 25 9.33 -4.60 -15.83
N GLY A 26 9.45 -4.63 -17.16
CA GLY A 26 10.70 -4.34 -17.86
C GLY A 26 10.95 -5.25 -19.07
N PRO A 27 12.11 -5.08 -19.73
CA PRO A 27 12.54 -5.97 -20.83
C PRO A 27 12.69 -7.40 -20.31
N THR A 28 12.17 -8.37 -21.07
CA THR A 28 12.19 -9.79 -20.74
C THR A 28 12.67 -10.58 -21.94
N THR A 29 13.66 -11.44 -21.74
CA THR A 29 14.12 -12.38 -22.76
C THR A 29 13.06 -13.44 -23.06
N LEU A 30 12.61 -13.48 -24.32
CA LEU A 30 11.57 -14.36 -24.84
C LEU A 30 12.02 -15.01 -26.15
N SER A 31 11.21 -15.93 -26.67
CA SER A 31 11.34 -16.48 -28.02
C SER A 31 10.41 -15.73 -28.98
N SER A 32 10.83 -15.58 -30.23
CA SER A 32 10.02 -15.14 -31.35
C SER A 32 10.44 -15.93 -32.58
N GLU A 33 9.54 -16.76 -33.11
CA GLU A 33 9.81 -17.65 -34.25
C GLU A 33 11.03 -18.56 -34.04
N GLY A 34 11.22 -19.02 -32.80
CA GLY A 34 12.35 -19.88 -32.41
C GLY A 34 13.69 -19.16 -32.21
N LYS A 35 13.73 -17.82 -32.29
CA LYS A 35 14.90 -17.00 -31.95
C LYS A 35 14.69 -16.24 -30.65
N THR A 36 15.77 -16.08 -29.88
CA THR A 36 15.75 -15.28 -28.67
C THR A 36 15.63 -13.79 -29.00
N VAL A 37 14.72 -13.09 -28.32
CA VAL A 37 14.54 -11.64 -28.38
C VAL A 37 14.63 -11.05 -26.97
N ASP A 38 15.44 -10.00 -26.80
CA ASP A 38 15.76 -9.42 -25.48
C ASP A 38 15.12 -8.03 -25.25
N ASN A 39 14.57 -7.43 -26.31
CA ASN A 39 14.00 -6.09 -26.28
C ASN A 39 12.46 -6.08 -26.25
N HIS A 40 11.84 -7.18 -25.83
CA HIS A 40 10.40 -7.24 -25.58
C HIS A 40 10.07 -6.81 -24.15
N THR A 41 9.30 -5.73 -23.98
CA THR A 41 8.92 -5.26 -22.62
C THR A 41 7.60 -5.89 -22.19
N LEU A 42 7.61 -6.55 -21.02
CA LEU A 42 6.39 -7.08 -20.42
C LEU A 42 5.86 -6.16 -19.31
N PRO A 43 4.53 -6.05 -19.16
CA PRO A 43 3.90 -5.48 -17.98
C PRO A 43 4.02 -6.45 -16.80
N LYS A 44 3.56 -6.02 -15.62
CA LYS A 44 3.47 -6.93 -14.46
C LYS A 44 2.29 -7.88 -14.64
N LEU A 45 2.61 -9.17 -14.81
CA LEU A 45 1.63 -10.24 -14.96
C LEU A 45 1.71 -11.17 -13.74
N ARG A 46 0.59 -11.41 -13.06
CA ARG A 46 0.54 -12.22 -11.83
C ARG A 46 0.96 -13.65 -12.15
N GLY A 47 1.93 -14.20 -11.43
CA GLY A 47 2.33 -15.60 -11.57
C GLY A 47 2.95 -15.95 -12.92
N TYR A 48 3.30 -14.96 -13.74
CA TYR A 48 3.93 -15.19 -15.03
C TYR A 48 5.38 -15.67 -14.88
N THR A 49 5.75 -16.63 -15.72
CA THR A 49 7.12 -17.05 -15.97
C THR A 49 7.38 -17.06 -17.46
N ASN A 50 8.55 -16.57 -17.88
CA ASN A 50 9.01 -16.58 -19.26
C ASN A 50 9.61 -17.93 -19.69
N LEU A 51 9.58 -18.94 -18.82
CA LEU A 51 10.10 -20.28 -19.09
C LEU A 51 8.96 -21.24 -19.45
N THR A 52 9.22 -22.14 -20.41
CA THR A 52 8.27 -23.20 -20.80
C THR A 52 8.28 -24.41 -19.87
N GLY A 53 9.29 -24.52 -19.00
CA GLY A 53 9.55 -25.70 -18.17
C GLY A 53 10.37 -26.81 -18.87
N LYS A 54 10.64 -26.69 -20.18
CA LYS A 54 11.53 -27.61 -20.89
C LYS A 54 12.99 -27.24 -20.66
N VAL A 55 13.84 -28.25 -20.49
CA VAL A 55 15.29 -28.10 -20.30
C VAL A 55 16.02 -28.97 -21.32
N LYS A 56 17.05 -28.42 -21.96
CA LYS A 56 17.96 -29.20 -22.82
C LYS A 56 18.93 -29.97 -21.93
N GLU A 57 18.84 -31.30 -21.91
CA GLU A 57 19.59 -32.18 -20.99
C GLU A 57 21.12 -31.98 -21.07
N GLU A 58 21.66 -31.76 -22.27
CA GLU A 58 23.11 -31.61 -22.49
C GLU A 58 23.68 -30.28 -21.98
N THR A 59 22.90 -29.20 -21.99
CA THR A 59 23.41 -27.84 -21.72
C THR A 59 22.76 -27.19 -20.51
N GLY A 60 21.72 -27.79 -19.93
CA GLY A 60 20.89 -27.17 -18.90
C GLY A 60 20.07 -25.98 -19.39
N TYR A 61 20.02 -25.71 -20.71
CA TYR A 61 19.34 -24.54 -21.25
C TYR A 61 17.82 -24.65 -21.05
N GLN A 62 17.24 -23.64 -20.41
CA GLN A 62 15.80 -23.56 -20.17
C GLN A 62 15.11 -22.80 -21.32
N TYR A 63 14.17 -23.46 -21.97
CA TYR A 63 13.46 -22.89 -23.12
C TYR A 63 12.54 -21.74 -22.70
N LYS A 64 12.63 -20.63 -23.42
CA LYS A 64 11.81 -19.43 -23.24
C LYS A 64 10.47 -19.56 -23.96
N LYS A 65 9.43 -18.95 -23.41
CA LYS A 65 8.11 -18.85 -24.05
C LYS A 65 8.17 -17.91 -25.25
N GLU A 66 7.26 -18.13 -26.20
CA GLU A 66 7.02 -17.18 -27.28
C GLU A 66 6.44 -15.88 -26.72
N ALA A 67 6.77 -14.73 -27.32
CA ALA A 67 6.30 -13.43 -26.83
C ALA A 67 4.76 -13.27 -26.86
N THR A 68 4.08 -14.08 -27.65
CA THR A 68 2.61 -14.15 -27.75
C THR A 68 1.97 -15.23 -26.88
N ASP A 69 2.77 -16.08 -26.22
CA ASP A 69 2.28 -17.18 -25.37
C ASP A 69 1.96 -16.69 -23.95
N ILE A 70 0.87 -15.92 -23.84
CA ILE A 70 0.39 -15.36 -22.57
C ILE A 70 -1.12 -15.56 -22.45
N ASP A 71 -1.54 -16.16 -21.34
CA ASP A 71 -2.96 -16.33 -20.98
C ASP A 71 -3.30 -15.32 -19.88
N PHE A 72 -3.93 -14.20 -20.27
CA PHE A 72 -4.27 -13.11 -19.34
C PHE A 72 -5.35 -13.48 -18.32
N LYS A 73 -6.04 -14.62 -18.47
CA LYS A 73 -6.96 -15.12 -17.43
C LYS A 73 -6.19 -15.84 -16.33
N LYS A 74 -5.11 -16.55 -16.67
CA LYS A 74 -4.25 -17.25 -15.70
C LYS A 74 -3.20 -16.35 -15.09
N THR A 75 -2.63 -15.46 -15.89
CA THR A 75 -1.61 -14.51 -15.47
C THR A 75 -2.06 -13.09 -15.81
N PRO A 76 -3.07 -12.55 -15.09
CA PRO A 76 -3.64 -11.24 -15.39
C PRO A 76 -2.64 -10.11 -15.16
N LEU A 77 -2.86 -9.01 -15.89
CA LEU A 77 -2.22 -7.74 -15.62
C LEU A 77 -2.53 -7.30 -14.19
N TYR A 78 -1.54 -6.72 -13.51
CA TYR A 78 -1.79 -6.04 -12.25
C TYR A 78 -0.93 -4.81 -12.06
N ILE A 79 -1.43 -3.85 -11.28
CA ILE A 79 -0.63 -2.74 -10.76
C ILE A 79 -0.16 -3.14 -9.37
N SER A 80 1.16 -3.10 -9.16
CA SER A 80 1.72 -3.49 -7.87
C SER A 80 1.34 -2.53 -6.75
N GLN A 81 1.15 -3.04 -5.54
CA GLN A 81 0.90 -2.24 -4.33
C GLN A 81 1.94 -1.12 -4.15
N ASN A 82 3.20 -1.36 -4.51
CA ASN A 82 4.24 -0.33 -4.43
C ASN A 82 3.97 0.86 -5.37
N CYS A 83 3.47 0.60 -6.58
CA CYS A 83 3.11 1.65 -7.52
C CYS A 83 1.88 2.43 -7.02
N ILE A 84 0.87 1.73 -6.50
CA ILE A 84 -0.32 2.34 -5.91
C ILE A 84 0.06 3.25 -4.74
N ARG A 85 0.83 2.73 -3.78
CA ARG A 85 1.30 3.50 -2.61
C ARG A 85 2.15 4.70 -3.02
N HIS A 86 3.01 4.57 -4.02
CA HIS A 86 3.78 5.70 -4.52
C HIS A 86 2.87 6.83 -5.01
N HIS A 87 1.82 6.53 -5.77
CA HIS A 87 0.89 7.54 -6.28
C HIS A 87 -0.06 8.09 -5.20
N LEU A 88 -0.48 7.26 -4.24
CA LEU A 88 -1.32 7.69 -3.11
C LEU A 88 -0.62 8.75 -2.22
N PHE A 89 0.71 8.66 -2.11
CA PHE A 89 1.54 9.58 -1.32
C PHE A 89 2.55 10.34 -2.18
N ARG A 90 2.19 10.64 -3.44
CA ARG A 90 3.11 11.19 -4.44
C ARG A 90 3.69 12.54 -4.04
N GLU A 91 2.90 13.37 -3.36
CA GLU A 91 3.33 14.71 -2.88
C GLU A 91 4.58 14.63 -2.00
N GLN A 92 4.71 13.55 -1.21
CA GLN A 92 5.77 13.36 -0.23
C GLN A 92 6.72 12.21 -0.63
N ALA A 93 6.81 11.91 -1.93
CA ALA A 93 7.60 10.79 -2.42
C ALA A 93 9.09 10.89 -2.04
N PHE A 94 9.63 12.11 -1.96
CA PHE A 94 11.06 12.37 -1.73
C PHE A 94 11.40 12.86 -0.31
N ASP A 95 10.41 13.25 0.50
CA ASP A 95 10.65 13.87 1.81
C ASP A 95 11.39 12.96 2.79
N ILE A 96 11.11 11.65 2.73
CA ILE A 96 11.77 10.64 3.58
C ILE A 96 13.29 10.60 3.38
N HIS A 97 13.81 10.95 2.21
CA HIS A 97 15.26 11.01 1.99
C HIS A 97 15.94 12.12 2.79
N TYR A 98 15.18 13.14 3.21
CA TYR A 98 15.66 14.26 4.02
C TYR A 98 15.35 14.09 5.51
N ALA A 99 14.69 12.99 5.89
CA ALA A 99 14.41 12.65 7.27
C ALA A 99 15.69 12.34 8.05
N LYS A 100 15.85 13.02 9.18
CA LYS A 100 16.98 12.94 10.11
C LYS A 100 16.41 12.98 11.52
N LYS A 101 17.22 12.58 12.51
CA LYS A 101 16.82 12.59 13.93
C LYS A 101 16.23 13.93 14.40
N ASN A 102 16.74 15.05 13.91
CA ASN A 102 16.33 16.39 14.34
C ASN A 102 15.07 16.95 13.66
N ASN A 103 14.54 16.30 12.61
CA ASN A 103 13.34 16.76 11.90
C ASN A 103 12.27 15.67 11.77
N LEU A 104 12.43 14.54 12.46
CA LEU A 104 11.57 13.38 12.34
C LEU A 104 10.15 13.62 12.86
N GLU A 105 9.98 14.59 13.76
CA GLU A 105 8.67 15.03 14.25
C GLU A 105 7.77 15.50 13.10
N LYS A 106 8.32 16.23 12.12
CA LYS A 106 7.58 16.67 10.93
C LYS A 106 7.16 15.52 10.03
N VAL A 107 7.96 14.45 10.00
CA VAL A 107 7.61 13.23 9.27
C VAL A 107 6.49 12.50 10.00
N LEU A 108 6.58 12.40 11.33
CA LEU A 108 5.60 11.72 12.16
C LEU A 108 4.23 12.41 12.10
N ALA A 109 4.19 13.74 12.26
CA ALA A 109 3.00 14.58 12.12
C ALA A 109 2.64 14.84 10.65
N SER A 110 2.53 13.78 9.86
CA SER A 110 2.14 13.86 8.44
C SER A 110 1.41 12.60 7.99
N ILE A 111 0.75 12.68 6.82
CA ILE A 111 0.08 11.53 6.22
C ILE A 111 1.07 10.38 5.91
N THR A 112 2.31 10.71 5.54
CA THR A 112 3.37 9.72 5.36
C THR A 112 3.73 9.03 6.68
N GLY A 113 3.87 9.80 7.76
CA GLY A 113 4.17 9.28 9.09
C GLY A 113 3.07 8.36 9.62
N LEU A 114 1.83 8.81 9.54
CA LEU A 114 0.70 8.14 10.17
C LEU A 114 0.15 6.97 9.34
N MET A 115 0.09 7.09 8.01
CA MET A 115 -0.55 6.09 7.13
C MET A 115 0.44 5.32 6.25
N ARG A 116 1.40 5.99 5.60
CA ARG A 116 2.33 5.30 4.67
C ARG A 116 3.38 4.44 5.39
N GLY A 117 3.76 4.83 6.59
CA GLY A 117 4.90 4.27 7.28
C GLY A 117 6.23 4.74 6.67
N TYR A 118 7.29 4.59 7.45
CA TYR A 118 8.63 5.03 7.07
C TYR A 118 9.71 4.21 7.77
N VAL A 119 10.93 4.32 7.23
CA VAL A 119 12.16 3.82 7.84
C VAL A 119 13.22 4.88 7.64
N VAL A 120 13.93 5.24 8.71
CA VAL A 120 15.08 6.16 8.67
C VAL A 120 16.36 5.33 8.72
N PRO A 121 17.11 5.17 7.61
CA PRO A 121 18.24 4.24 7.57
C PRO A 121 19.35 4.54 8.58
N SER A 122 19.58 5.83 8.88
CA SER A 122 20.67 6.28 9.75
C SER A 122 20.39 6.07 11.25
N SER A 123 19.14 6.14 11.67
CA SER A 123 18.75 6.00 13.08
C SER A 123 17.97 4.72 13.38
N GLN A 124 17.59 3.96 12.35
CA GLN A 124 16.75 2.76 12.42
C GLN A 124 15.33 3.01 12.97
N ASN A 125 14.94 4.27 13.16
CA ASN A 125 13.57 4.63 13.50
C ASN A 125 12.63 4.20 12.38
N LYS A 126 11.48 3.64 12.77
CA LYS A 126 10.53 3.09 11.81
C LYS A 126 9.12 3.12 12.35
N ARG A 127 8.17 3.21 11.43
CA ARG A 127 6.75 3.05 11.71
C ARG A 127 6.13 2.17 10.64
N THR A 128 5.50 1.08 11.07
CA THR A 128 4.76 0.18 10.19
C THR A 128 3.54 0.90 9.64
N SER A 129 3.26 0.73 8.35
CA SER A 129 2.05 1.26 7.73
C SER A 129 0.82 0.51 8.25
N PRO A 130 -0.19 1.20 8.79
CA PRO A 130 -1.48 0.58 9.10
C PRO A 130 -2.30 0.23 7.85
N LEU A 131 -1.93 0.77 6.67
CA LEU A 131 -2.62 0.55 5.40
C LEU A 131 -2.04 -0.65 4.65
N LEU A 132 -2.85 -1.70 4.53
CA LEU A 132 -2.64 -2.84 3.64
C LEU A 132 -3.38 -2.61 2.32
N MET A 133 -2.70 -2.88 1.20
CA MET A 133 -3.29 -2.83 -0.14
C MET A 133 -2.90 -4.10 -0.89
N GLU A 134 -3.89 -4.80 -1.45
CA GLU A 134 -3.63 -5.81 -2.46
C GLU A 134 -3.24 -5.14 -3.79
N ASP A 135 -2.70 -5.97 -4.67
CA ASP A 135 -2.42 -5.55 -6.03
C ASP A 135 -3.74 -5.33 -6.81
N PHE A 136 -3.75 -4.33 -7.69
CA PHE A 136 -4.91 -4.02 -8.52
C PHE A 136 -4.90 -4.95 -9.72
N VAL A 137 -5.74 -5.99 -9.70
CA VAL A 137 -5.75 -7.05 -10.72
C VAL A 137 -6.78 -6.72 -11.80
N ASP A 138 -6.34 -6.72 -13.05
CA ASP A 138 -7.20 -6.51 -14.21
C ASP A 138 -8.20 -7.66 -14.37
N GLN A 139 -9.44 -7.30 -14.74
CA GLN A 139 -10.56 -8.22 -14.91
C GLN A 139 -10.88 -8.46 -16.39
N LEU A 140 -10.43 -7.58 -17.30
CA LEU A 140 -10.82 -7.63 -18.71
C LEU A 140 -9.87 -8.48 -19.55
N GLY A 141 -8.56 -8.39 -19.30
CA GLY A 141 -7.55 -9.18 -20.01
C GLY A 141 -7.37 -8.76 -21.48
N ASN A 142 -7.63 -7.49 -21.81
CA ASN A 142 -7.53 -6.92 -23.16
C ASN A 142 -6.07 -6.67 -23.59
N GLY A 143 -5.21 -7.66 -23.39
CA GLY A 143 -3.79 -7.59 -23.71
C GLY A 143 -3.48 -8.16 -25.11
N ASN A 144 -2.46 -7.61 -25.77
CA ASN A 144 -1.93 -8.15 -27.01
C ASN A 144 -0.44 -7.86 -27.17
N PHE A 145 0.21 -8.61 -28.06
CA PHE A 145 1.54 -8.26 -28.55
C PHE A 145 1.42 -7.05 -29.49
N GLU A 146 2.30 -6.07 -29.32
CA GLU A 146 2.37 -4.89 -30.18
C GLU A 146 3.82 -4.61 -30.58
N GLN A 147 4.02 -4.44 -31.89
CA GLN A 147 5.30 -4.12 -32.49
C GLN A 147 5.43 -2.61 -32.68
N PHE A 148 6.55 -2.06 -32.24
CA PHE A 148 6.91 -0.67 -32.40
C PHE A 148 8.16 -0.53 -33.26
N GLY A 149 8.34 0.66 -33.83
CA GLY A 149 9.50 1.04 -34.61
C GLY A 149 9.89 2.49 -34.39
N GLN A 150 11.16 2.81 -34.61
CA GLN A 150 11.66 4.17 -34.69
C GLN A 150 11.55 4.69 -36.14
N ALA A 151 11.16 5.95 -36.30
CA ALA A 151 11.18 6.61 -37.61
C ALA A 151 12.59 7.16 -37.89
N GLY A 152 13.12 6.93 -39.10
CA GLY A 152 14.45 7.41 -39.51
C GLY A 152 15.41 6.28 -39.84
N GLU A 153 16.68 6.44 -39.44
CA GLU A 153 17.73 5.44 -39.68
C GLU A 153 17.36 4.09 -39.06
N ARG A 154 17.46 3.03 -39.88
CA ARG A 154 17.14 1.67 -39.48
C ARG A 154 18.42 0.94 -39.10
N ASP A 155 18.55 0.65 -37.81
CA ASP A 155 19.54 -0.28 -37.26
C ASP A 155 18.84 -1.52 -36.65
N SER A 156 19.64 -2.44 -36.11
CA SER A 156 19.13 -3.67 -35.48
C SER A 156 18.35 -3.43 -34.18
N SER A 157 18.36 -2.20 -33.62
CA SER A 157 17.66 -1.82 -32.39
C SER A 157 16.40 -0.99 -32.65
N SER A 158 16.15 -0.62 -33.92
CA SER A 158 15.08 0.27 -34.34
C SER A 158 13.68 -0.31 -34.15
N PHE A 159 13.56 -1.64 -34.11
CA PHE A 159 12.31 -2.34 -33.83
C PHE A 159 12.34 -2.93 -32.42
N PHE A 160 11.31 -2.62 -31.64
CA PHE A 160 11.10 -3.17 -30.31
C PHE A 160 9.62 -3.55 -30.15
N SER A 161 9.31 -4.43 -29.21
CA SER A 161 7.93 -4.87 -29.00
C SER A 161 7.55 -4.82 -27.53
N LYS A 162 6.25 -4.77 -27.27
CA LYS A 162 5.71 -4.81 -25.91
C LYS A 162 4.44 -5.63 -25.89
N THR A 163 4.12 -6.15 -24.72
CA THR A 163 2.75 -6.60 -24.45
C THR A 163 1.98 -5.41 -23.91
N THR A 164 1.04 -4.87 -24.70
CA THR A 164 0.21 -3.70 -24.37
C THR A 164 -1.21 -4.14 -24.04
N PHE A 165 -1.99 -3.20 -23.52
CA PHE A 165 -3.38 -3.41 -23.10
C PHE A 165 -4.25 -2.26 -23.60
N GLY A 166 -5.49 -2.55 -23.96
CA GLY A 166 -6.52 -1.55 -24.23
C GLY A 166 -7.18 -1.08 -22.93
N ASP A 167 -8.52 -1.11 -22.91
CA ASP A 167 -9.31 -0.78 -21.72
C ASP A 167 -9.06 -1.80 -20.61
N THR A 168 -8.98 -1.31 -19.37
CA THR A 168 -8.70 -2.10 -18.17
C THR A 168 -9.71 -1.80 -17.06
N GLU A 169 -10.06 -2.84 -16.30
CA GLU A 169 -10.88 -2.73 -15.09
C GLU A 169 -10.16 -3.49 -13.98
N TYR A 170 -9.79 -2.80 -12.91
CA TYR A 170 -9.06 -3.39 -11.80
C TYR A 170 -9.96 -3.59 -10.59
N LYS A 171 -9.74 -4.71 -9.90
CA LYS A 171 -10.29 -4.95 -8.56
C LYS A 171 -9.16 -5.15 -7.56
N SER A 172 -9.31 -4.55 -6.39
CA SER A 172 -8.38 -4.71 -5.26
C SER A 172 -9.13 -4.67 -3.94
N TYR A 173 -8.50 -5.19 -2.90
CA TYR A 173 -8.94 -5.09 -1.52
C TYR A 173 -7.85 -4.45 -0.68
N GLY A 174 -8.22 -3.78 0.40
CA GLY A 174 -7.29 -3.26 1.38
C GLY A 174 -7.91 -3.22 2.77
N SER A 175 -7.08 -2.88 3.75
CA SER A 175 -7.51 -2.78 5.14
C SER A 175 -6.65 -1.76 5.88
N ILE A 176 -7.29 -0.96 6.74
CA ILE A 176 -6.63 -0.10 7.71
C ILE A 176 -6.69 -0.79 9.07
N SER A 177 -5.52 -1.14 9.61
CA SER A 177 -5.40 -1.76 10.93
C SER A 177 -5.51 -0.71 12.04
N ILE A 178 -6.57 -0.80 12.86
CA ILE A 178 -6.81 0.15 13.97
C ILE A 178 -5.71 0.08 15.02
N GLU A 179 -5.23 -1.13 15.35
CA GLU A 179 -4.13 -1.32 16.30
C GLU A 179 -2.85 -0.59 15.89
N GLN A 180 -2.46 -0.71 14.62
CA GLN A 180 -1.23 -0.09 14.11
C GLN A 180 -1.41 1.42 13.89
N LEU A 181 -2.63 1.86 13.58
CA LEU A 181 -2.96 3.26 13.35
C LEU A 181 -2.96 4.04 14.67
N GLN A 182 -3.72 3.57 15.66
CA GLN A 182 -4.01 4.33 16.87
C GLN A 182 -2.81 4.51 17.79
N PHE A 183 -1.81 3.63 17.73
CA PHE A 183 -0.67 3.65 18.64
C PHE A 183 0.63 4.02 17.94
N ILE A 184 1.39 4.92 18.57
CA ILE A 184 2.70 5.39 18.11
C ILE A 184 3.73 5.11 19.19
N SER A 185 4.56 4.10 18.97
CA SER A 185 5.68 3.79 19.89
C SER A 185 6.80 4.81 19.74
N LEU A 186 7.26 5.33 20.87
CA LEU A 186 8.41 6.23 21.00
C LEU A 186 9.53 5.57 21.83
N ASP A 187 9.49 4.24 21.93
CA ASP A 187 10.40 3.45 22.76
C ASP A 187 11.16 2.41 21.92
N LYS A 188 12.42 2.17 22.29
CA LYS A 188 13.28 1.14 21.68
C LYS A 188 13.01 -0.25 22.24
N LYS A 189 12.30 -0.38 23.38
CA LYS A 189 12.09 -1.65 24.11
C LYS A 189 11.63 -2.81 23.21
N PHE A 190 10.78 -2.53 22.23
CA PHE A 190 10.22 -3.54 21.32
C PHE A 190 10.64 -3.35 19.85
N ASP A 191 11.76 -2.67 19.60
CA ASP A 191 12.28 -2.39 18.26
C ASP A 191 11.24 -1.71 17.35
N ARG A 192 10.40 -0.81 17.89
CA ARG A 192 9.32 -0.10 17.17
C ARG A 192 9.37 1.42 17.33
N GLU A 193 10.48 1.96 17.81
CA GLU A 193 10.68 3.40 18.04
C GLU A 193 10.44 4.21 16.74
N ALA A 194 9.32 4.93 16.69
CA ALA A 194 8.97 5.81 15.59
C ALA A 194 9.88 7.04 15.56
N MET A 195 10.26 7.55 16.73
CA MET A 195 11.19 8.67 16.90
C MET A 195 11.81 8.61 18.29
N GLU A 196 13.11 8.90 18.37
CA GLU A 196 13.82 9.09 19.62
C GLU A 196 13.42 10.43 20.26
N ILE A 197 12.94 10.40 21.51
CA ILE A 197 12.49 11.57 22.25
C ILE A 197 13.37 11.83 23.48
N LYS A 198 13.42 13.10 23.92
CA LYS A 198 13.97 13.50 25.21
C LYS A 198 12.87 13.59 26.27
N GLU A 199 13.26 13.63 27.54
CA GLU A 199 12.34 13.91 28.65
C GLU A 199 11.60 15.24 28.42
N GLY A 200 10.29 15.22 28.55
CA GLY A 200 9.40 16.37 28.28
C GLY A 200 9.03 16.60 26.80
N GLN A 201 9.68 15.93 25.85
CA GLN A 201 9.38 16.10 24.42
C GLN A 201 8.15 15.31 23.97
N GLY A 202 7.70 14.32 24.75
CA GLY A 202 6.56 13.46 24.40
C GLY A 202 5.26 14.23 24.16
N ASP A 203 4.96 15.20 25.04
CA ASP A 203 3.77 16.04 24.94
C ASP A 203 3.83 17.00 23.73
N GLU A 204 5.01 17.53 23.42
CA GLU A 204 5.22 18.38 22.23
C GLU A 204 4.95 17.59 20.93
N VAL A 205 5.43 16.35 20.86
CA VAL A 205 5.21 15.47 19.70
C VAL A 205 3.73 15.09 19.58
N ALA A 206 3.08 14.79 20.70
CA ALA A 206 1.63 14.52 20.76
C ALA A 206 0.82 15.72 20.23
N GLU A 207 1.14 16.93 20.67
CA GLU A 207 0.49 18.16 20.21
C GLU A 207 0.69 18.37 18.70
N SER A 208 1.92 18.20 18.19
CA SER A 208 2.20 18.29 16.74
C SER A 208 1.39 17.27 15.93
N VAL A 209 1.26 16.03 16.41
CA VAL A 209 0.41 15.00 15.78
C VAL A 209 -1.06 15.41 15.85
N ASN A 210 -1.52 15.92 16.98
CA ASN A 210 -2.90 16.35 17.17
C ASN A 210 -3.28 17.49 16.22
N GLN A 211 -2.43 18.51 16.11
CA GLN A 211 -2.62 19.65 15.21
C GLN A 211 -2.70 19.23 13.75
N PHE A 212 -1.85 18.28 13.33
CA PHE A 212 -1.93 17.71 11.98
C PHE A 212 -3.26 17.01 11.76
N ILE A 213 -3.69 16.14 12.67
CA ILE A 213 -4.95 15.39 12.53
C ILE A 213 -6.16 16.34 12.53
N GLN A 214 -6.18 17.34 13.41
CA GLN A 214 -7.21 18.38 13.44
C GLN A 214 -7.32 19.14 12.12
N SER A 215 -6.19 19.35 11.43
CA SER A 215 -6.18 20.01 10.12
C SER A 215 -6.81 19.18 8.99
N LEU A 216 -6.99 17.86 9.19
CA LEU A 216 -7.66 16.98 8.22
C LEU A 216 -9.18 17.13 8.27
N ASN A 217 -9.74 17.32 9.48
CA ASN A 217 -11.17 17.54 9.68
C ASN A 217 -11.38 18.44 10.90
N THR A 218 -11.86 19.67 10.68
CA THR A 218 -12.08 20.68 11.72
C THR A 218 -13.34 20.44 12.56
N GLU A 219 -14.21 19.50 12.15
CA GLU A 219 -15.46 19.19 12.85
C GLU A 219 -15.28 18.13 13.95
N LEU A 220 -14.20 17.36 13.88
CA LEU A 220 -13.84 16.34 14.87
C LEU A 220 -12.99 16.93 15.99
N ASN A 221 -12.94 16.23 17.13
CA ASN A 221 -12.11 16.59 18.29
C ASN A 221 -11.02 15.52 18.50
N PRO A 222 -10.03 15.42 17.59
CA PRO A 222 -8.93 14.50 17.75
C PRO A 222 -8.14 14.80 19.03
N GLU A 223 -7.66 13.73 19.64
CA GLU A 223 -6.77 13.80 20.80
C GLU A 223 -5.65 12.77 20.63
N ALA A 224 -4.41 13.23 20.75
CA ALA A 224 -3.22 12.40 20.79
C ALA A 224 -2.61 12.49 22.19
N GLN A 225 -2.72 11.43 22.98
CA GLN A 225 -2.27 11.42 24.38
C GLN A 225 -0.93 10.72 24.54
N PHE A 226 0.08 11.46 24.99
CA PHE A 226 1.36 10.89 25.41
C PHE A 226 1.25 10.17 26.76
N HIS A 227 1.91 9.03 26.89
CA HIS A 227 2.12 8.37 28.18
C HIS A 227 3.48 7.67 28.20
N THR A 228 4.10 7.63 29.38
CA THR A 228 5.40 6.98 29.59
C THR A 228 5.30 5.44 29.64
N ASN A 229 4.09 4.90 29.72
CA ASN A 229 3.85 3.48 29.82
C ASN A 229 2.47 3.09 29.27
N TYR A 230 2.39 2.78 27.98
CA TYR A 230 1.22 2.17 27.36
C TYR A 230 1.37 0.65 27.31
N VAL A 231 0.40 -0.06 27.85
CA VAL A 231 0.37 -1.52 27.91
C VAL A 231 -0.64 -2.05 26.91
N ARG A 232 -0.23 -3.04 26.12
CA ARG A 232 -1.15 -3.75 25.21
C ARG A 232 -2.12 -4.63 26.01
N LYS A 233 -3.42 -4.48 25.74
CA LYS A 233 -4.47 -5.35 26.29
C LYS A 233 -4.21 -6.81 25.88
N GLY A 234 -4.37 -7.71 26.84
CA GLY A 234 -4.17 -9.15 26.62
C GLY A 234 -2.77 -9.68 26.95
N THR A 235 -1.84 -8.82 27.39
CA THR A 235 -0.52 -9.24 27.85
C THR A 235 -0.57 -9.80 29.28
N ILE A 236 0.33 -10.74 29.61
CA ILE A 236 0.38 -11.42 30.91
C ILE A 236 1.25 -10.63 31.92
N PHE A 237 2.33 -10.01 31.43
CA PHE A 237 3.32 -9.31 32.26
C PHE A 237 3.09 -7.79 32.34
N GLU A 238 2.13 -7.28 31.57
CA GLU A 238 1.76 -5.85 31.55
C GLU A 238 2.96 -4.90 31.32
N GLU A 239 3.96 -5.37 30.59
CA GLU A 239 5.10 -4.55 30.14
C GLU A 239 4.63 -3.60 29.04
N GLY A 240 4.75 -2.30 29.30
CA GLY A 240 4.39 -1.26 28.34
C GLY A 240 5.58 -0.58 27.70
N GLU A 241 5.27 0.35 26.82
CA GLU A 241 6.22 1.18 26.09
C GLU A 241 5.78 2.65 26.10
N VAL A 242 6.76 3.56 26.04
CA VAL A 242 6.50 4.99 25.88
C VAL A 242 5.87 5.23 24.51
N GLY A 243 4.81 6.04 24.45
CA GLY A 243 4.16 6.29 23.18
C GLY A 243 3.02 7.29 23.23
N ILE A 244 2.33 7.40 22.10
CA ILE A 244 1.15 8.24 21.91
C ILE A 244 -0.02 7.35 21.49
N LEU A 245 -1.17 7.53 22.11
CA LEU A 245 -2.42 6.88 21.74
C LEU A 245 -3.39 7.92 21.18
N LEU A 246 -3.95 7.61 20.02
CA LEU A 246 -4.98 8.41 19.37
C LEU A 246 -6.36 8.02 19.90
N ASN A 247 -7.18 9.03 20.19
CA ASN A 247 -8.59 8.81 20.48
C ASN A 247 -9.35 8.40 19.22
N ASP A 248 -10.63 8.13 19.42
CA ASP A 248 -11.52 7.62 18.39
C ASP A 248 -11.74 8.63 17.23
N ASP A 249 -11.96 9.91 17.53
CA ASP A 249 -12.06 11.00 16.54
C ASP A 249 -10.78 11.15 15.70
N ALA A 250 -9.60 11.00 16.31
CA ALA A 250 -8.33 11.07 15.61
C ALA A 250 -8.14 9.89 14.64
N VAL A 251 -8.57 8.68 15.04
CA VAL A 251 -8.59 7.51 14.17
C VAL A 251 -9.58 7.72 13.02
N GLN A 252 -10.78 8.25 13.30
CA GLN A 252 -11.80 8.54 12.29
C GLN A 252 -11.26 9.50 11.22
N ALA A 253 -10.66 10.62 11.62
CA ALA A 253 -10.10 11.61 10.70
C ALA A 253 -9.06 11.00 9.75
N LEU A 254 -8.18 10.12 10.26
CA LEU A 254 -7.16 9.45 9.45
C LEU A 254 -7.75 8.40 8.50
N VAL A 255 -8.77 7.66 8.95
CA VAL A 255 -9.50 6.69 8.13
C VAL A 255 -10.21 7.41 6.98
N GLU A 256 -11.02 8.42 7.28
CA GLU A 256 -11.76 9.19 6.29
C GLU A 256 -10.85 9.83 5.25
N HIS A 257 -9.81 10.53 5.70
CA HIS A 257 -8.86 11.18 4.79
C HIS A 257 -8.13 10.17 3.89
N THR A 258 -7.86 8.96 4.40
CA THR A 258 -7.23 7.90 3.60
C THR A 258 -8.21 7.33 2.57
N LEU A 259 -9.46 7.07 2.95
CA LEU A 259 -10.51 6.60 2.04
C LEU A 259 -10.83 7.64 0.95
N GLU A 260 -10.83 8.93 1.31
CA GLU A 260 -10.96 10.04 0.36
C GLU A 260 -9.81 10.03 -0.66
N ARG A 261 -8.56 9.93 -0.19
CA ARG A 261 -7.38 9.84 -1.08
C ARG A 261 -7.43 8.62 -1.99
N ILE A 262 -7.91 7.48 -1.50
CA ILE A 262 -8.10 6.27 -2.31
C ILE A 262 -9.18 6.50 -3.37
N SER A 263 -10.31 7.08 -2.99
CA SER A 263 -11.43 7.38 -3.91
C SER A 263 -11.03 8.35 -5.01
N ASN A 264 -10.15 9.30 -4.69
CA ASN A 264 -9.61 10.28 -5.64
C ASN A 264 -8.32 9.81 -6.35
N LEU A 265 -7.87 8.57 -6.13
CA LEU A 265 -6.63 8.08 -6.70
C LEU A 265 -6.73 8.02 -8.23
N SER A 266 -5.80 8.70 -8.89
CA SER A 266 -5.58 8.59 -10.32
C SER A 266 -4.09 8.46 -10.63
N ILE A 267 -3.77 7.62 -11.60
CA ILE A 267 -2.42 7.36 -12.06
C ILE A 267 -2.33 7.72 -13.53
N ARG A 268 -1.44 8.66 -13.87
CA ARG A 268 -1.04 8.95 -15.25
C ARG A 268 0.43 8.65 -15.41
N GLN A 269 0.75 7.56 -16.09
CA GLN A 269 2.12 7.06 -16.25
C GLN A 269 2.24 6.24 -17.53
N ALA A 270 3.43 6.22 -18.13
CA ALA A 270 3.72 5.40 -19.32
C ALA A 270 2.72 5.59 -20.48
N LYS A 271 2.28 6.84 -20.70
CA LYS A 271 1.26 7.23 -21.70
C LYS A 271 -0.10 6.54 -21.53
N SER A 272 -0.36 6.01 -20.33
CA SER A 272 -1.56 5.27 -19.95
C SER A 272 -2.16 5.91 -18.69
N TYR A 273 -3.38 5.49 -18.33
CA TYR A 273 -4.02 5.99 -17.11
C TYR A 273 -4.89 4.95 -16.41
N MET A 274 -5.14 5.20 -15.12
CA MET A 274 -6.14 4.54 -14.29
C MET A 274 -6.72 5.55 -13.30
N TYR A 275 -8.00 5.43 -12.96
CA TYR A 275 -8.65 6.15 -11.87
C TYR A 275 -9.55 5.20 -11.09
N VAL A 276 -9.70 5.45 -9.79
CA VAL A 276 -10.67 4.75 -8.95
C VAL A 276 -12.08 5.21 -9.30
N ASP A 277 -12.97 4.26 -9.52
CA ASP A 277 -14.36 4.46 -9.94
C ASP A 277 -15.33 4.28 -8.77
N GLU A 278 -15.06 3.30 -7.92
CA GLU A 278 -15.91 2.96 -6.76
C GLU A 278 -15.04 2.41 -5.62
N VAL A 279 -15.41 2.79 -4.39
CA VAL A 279 -14.85 2.23 -3.15
C VAL A 279 -16.02 1.79 -2.26
N VAL A 280 -16.05 0.51 -1.90
CA VAL A 280 -17.00 -0.05 -0.93
C VAL A 280 -16.24 -0.31 0.37
N VAL A 281 -16.78 0.14 1.49
CA VAL A 281 -16.10 0.12 2.81
C VAL A 281 -16.83 -0.83 3.75
N ASP A 282 -16.08 -1.48 4.64
CA ASP A 282 -16.57 -2.35 5.70
C ASP A 282 -15.85 -2.03 7.02
N TYR A 283 -16.58 -1.42 7.95
CA TYR A 283 -16.13 -1.21 9.34
C TYR A 283 -16.23 -2.53 10.11
N ASN A 284 -15.12 -3.29 10.10
CA ASN A 284 -15.08 -4.67 10.57
C ASN A 284 -14.82 -4.78 12.07
N ASP A 285 -15.89 -5.09 12.81
CA ASP A 285 -15.94 -5.37 14.24
C ASP A 285 -15.69 -6.86 14.57
N SER A 286 -15.64 -7.72 13.56
CA SER A 286 -15.44 -9.15 13.73
C SER A 286 -13.98 -9.50 14.08
N HIS A 287 -13.68 -10.77 14.31
CA HIS A 287 -12.29 -11.22 14.53
C HIS A 287 -11.58 -11.59 13.23
N LYS A 288 -12.32 -11.80 12.14
CA LYS A 288 -11.77 -12.22 10.85
C LYS A 288 -11.70 -10.99 9.95
N MET A 289 -10.49 -10.58 9.61
CA MET A 289 -10.26 -9.52 8.63
C MET A 289 -10.81 -9.94 7.26
N MET A 290 -11.08 -8.94 6.41
CA MET A 290 -11.54 -9.12 5.03
C MET A 290 -12.91 -9.80 4.94
N ARG A 291 -13.84 -9.46 5.83
CA ARG A 291 -15.25 -9.92 5.76
C ARG A 291 -15.85 -9.59 4.38
N ILE A 292 -15.61 -8.37 3.90
CA ILE A 292 -15.95 -7.89 2.54
C ILE A 292 -15.49 -8.81 1.40
N LYS A 293 -14.43 -9.61 1.58
CA LYS A 293 -13.93 -10.52 0.52
C LYS A 293 -14.66 -11.86 0.50
N THR A 294 -15.19 -12.28 1.65
CA THR A 294 -15.86 -13.58 1.81
C THR A 294 -17.38 -13.49 1.73
N ASP A 295 -17.95 -12.40 2.22
CA ASP A 295 -19.39 -12.18 2.29
C ASP A 295 -19.70 -10.68 2.24
N GLU A 296 -20.01 -10.17 1.05
CA GLU A 296 -20.38 -8.77 0.86
C GLU A 296 -21.74 -8.43 1.50
N GLY A 297 -22.59 -9.41 1.82
CA GLY A 297 -23.91 -9.17 2.41
C GLY A 297 -23.89 -8.82 3.89
N SER A 298 -22.75 -9.01 4.57
CA SER A 298 -22.59 -8.75 6.01
C SER A 298 -21.67 -7.56 6.33
N ILE A 299 -21.34 -6.75 5.32
CA ILE A 299 -20.52 -5.55 5.52
C ILE A 299 -21.29 -4.46 6.25
N LEU A 300 -20.53 -3.60 6.94
CA LEU A 300 -21.05 -2.42 7.61
C LEU A 300 -20.44 -1.19 6.92
N GLU A 301 -21.20 -0.56 6.02
CA GLU A 301 -20.72 0.57 5.21
C GLU A 301 -20.54 1.85 6.04
N GLU A 302 -21.35 2.01 7.09
CA GLU A 302 -21.25 3.11 8.03
C GLU A 302 -20.63 2.65 9.33
N ARG A 303 -19.93 3.58 9.98
CA ARG A 303 -19.39 3.35 11.32
C ARG A 303 -20.55 3.26 12.32
N ASN A 304 -20.72 2.10 12.93
CA ASN A 304 -21.83 1.80 13.85
C ASN A 304 -21.41 1.55 15.31
N ASP A 305 -20.11 1.55 15.59
CA ASP A 305 -19.52 1.32 16.91
C ASP A 305 -18.21 2.14 17.03
N ASP A 306 -17.64 2.16 18.22
CA ASP A 306 -16.33 2.77 18.47
C ASP A 306 -15.19 1.90 17.93
N TYR A 307 -14.05 2.54 17.65
CA TYR A 307 -12.84 1.83 17.30
C TYR A 307 -12.30 1.02 18.48
N ALA A 308 -11.79 -0.16 18.17
CA ALA A 308 -11.21 -1.03 19.17
C ALA A 308 -10.00 -0.38 19.85
N THR A 309 -10.03 -0.26 21.19
CA THR A 309 -8.90 0.24 21.96
C THR A 309 -7.98 -0.91 22.39
N TYR A 310 -6.78 -0.98 21.85
CA TYR A 310 -5.80 -2.05 22.08
C TYR A 310 -4.80 -1.76 23.20
N PHE A 311 -4.68 -0.52 23.64
CA PHE A 311 -3.70 -0.08 24.64
C PHE A 311 -4.39 0.66 25.79
N TYR A 312 -3.77 0.63 26.97
CA TYR A 312 -4.19 1.42 28.12
C TYR A 312 -2.96 1.98 28.84
N SER A 313 -3.08 3.16 29.44
CA SER A 313 -2.04 3.75 30.26
C SER A 313 -1.99 3.09 31.63
N LYS A 314 -0.79 2.91 32.17
CA LYS A 314 -0.56 2.34 33.51
C LYS A 314 0.54 3.09 34.25
#